data_AF-A0A1A3KA48-F1
#
_entry.id   AF-A0A1A3KA48-F1
#
_cell.length_a   1.000
_cell.length_b   1.000
_cell.length_c   1.000
_cell.angle_alpha   90.00
_cell.angle_beta   90.00
_cell.angle_gamma   90.00
#
_symmetry.space_group_name_H-M   'P 1'
#
loop_
_entity.id
_entity.type
_entity.pdbx_description
1 polymer ?
#
loop_
_entity_poly.entity_id
_entity_poly.type
_entity_poly.pdbx_seq_one_letter_code
_entity_poly.pdbx_strand_id
1 'polypeptide(L)'
;MGSTALRALLMSKTLGQHHGLPTSIVITTTLAELEAGAGRALTAGGTLLPMSDVIQLASHAHNYLAIFDKDRTLALYHGKRIATPEQRLALLGRHRGCTRPGCTVPGYWTQVHHLEGWLAKRRTHIDELTLACGPDNRMVELRNYITRRNAHGDTEWIPPRHLDHRRPRTNCMHHPERPLKPEDDEPV
;
A
#
# COMPACT_ATOMS: atom_id res chain seq x y z
N MET A 1 17.15 16.23 27.86
CA MET A 1 18.17 15.41 27.15
C MET A 1 17.90 13.89 27.17
N GLY A 2 16.82 13.39 27.80
CA GLY A 2 16.53 11.94 27.85
C GLY A 2 15.77 11.33 26.64
N SER A 3 15.27 12.13 25.70
CA SER A 3 14.39 11.65 24.61
C SER A 3 15.14 10.98 23.45
N THR A 4 16.35 11.42 23.14
CA THR A 4 17.07 10.99 21.93
C THR A 4 17.57 9.54 22.00
N ALA A 5 18.01 9.09 23.18
CA ALA A 5 18.48 7.71 23.38
C ALA A 5 17.31 6.70 23.32
N LEU A 6 16.17 7.04 23.94
CA LEU A 6 14.96 6.21 23.88
C LEU A 6 14.41 6.13 22.44
N ARG A 7 14.53 7.23 21.68
CA ARG A 7 14.18 7.28 20.26
C ARG A 7 15.06 6.36 19.41
N ALA A 8 16.38 6.41 19.58
CA ALA A 8 17.30 5.54 18.86
C ALA A 8 17.00 4.06 19.13
N LEU A 9 16.62 3.71 20.36
CA LEU A 9 16.23 2.37 20.75
C LEU A 9 14.89 1.94 20.11
N LEU A 10 13.87 2.82 20.09
CA LEU A 10 12.60 2.56 19.39
C LEU A 10 12.75 2.38 17.88
N MET A 11 13.71 3.08 17.28
CA MET A 11 13.98 3.06 15.85
C MET A 11 14.90 1.92 15.41
N SER A 12 15.61 1.26 16.33
CA SER A 12 16.65 0.29 15.99
C SER A 12 16.11 -1.04 15.45
N LYS A 13 14.79 -1.27 15.52
CA LYS A 13 14.12 -2.54 15.16
C LYS A 13 14.66 -3.78 15.91
N THR A 14 15.52 -3.59 16.90
CA THR A 14 16.11 -4.63 17.77
C THR A 14 15.50 -4.61 19.16
N LEU A 15 14.20 -4.30 19.23
CA LEU A 15 13.45 -4.36 20.47
C LEU A 15 12.75 -5.71 20.60
N GLY A 16 12.69 -6.22 21.84
CA GLY A 16 11.95 -7.43 22.18
C GLY A 16 10.45 -7.28 21.96
N GLN A 17 9.73 -8.38 22.17
CA GLN A 17 8.27 -8.36 22.19
C GLN A 17 7.78 -7.98 23.59
N HIS A 18 6.74 -7.15 23.67
CA HIS A 18 6.01 -6.90 24.91
C HIS A 18 4.61 -7.51 24.76
N HIS A 19 4.31 -8.56 25.53
CA HIS A 19 3.06 -9.32 25.44
C HIS A 19 2.70 -9.76 24.01
N GLY A 20 3.68 -10.23 23.23
CA GLY A 20 3.47 -10.76 21.88
C GLY A 20 3.37 -9.70 20.77
N LEU A 21 3.43 -8.41 21.09
CA LEU A 21 3.55 -7.34 20.10
C LEU A 21 5.02 -6.90 19.95
N PRO A 22 5.52 -6.66 18.72
CA PRO A 22 6.78 -5.94 18.56
C PRO A 22 6.66 -4.62 19.32
N THR A 23 7.72 -4.16 20.00
CA THR A 23 7.64 -2.94 20.82
C THR A 23 7.05 -1.79 20.01
N SER A 24 5.81 -1.43 20.36
CA SER A 24 4.94 -0.51 19.61
C SER A 24 4.34 0.48 20.59
N ILE A 25 4.18 1.74 20.17
CA ILE A 25 3.47 2.75 20.95
C ILE A 25 2.06 2.84 20.39
N VAL A 26 1.07 2.42 21.19
CA VAL A 26 -0.34 2.65 20.88
C VAL A 26 -0.71 4.03 21.44
N ILE A 27 -1.22 4.90 20.57
CA ILE A 27 -1.57 6.29 20.89
C ILE A 27 -3.05 6.48 20.59
N THR A 28 -3.79 7.04 21.56
CA THR A 28 -5.21 7.40 21.45
C THR A 28 -5.35 8.91 21.49
N THR A 29 -6.09 9.48 20.54
CA THR A 29 -6.39 10.92 20.43
C THR A 29 -7.72 11.11 19.71
N THR A 30 -8.31 12.31 19.82
CA THR A 30 -9.46 12.67 18.98
C THR A 30 -9.02 13.06 17.57
N LEU A 31 -9.93 12.92 16.60
CA LEU A 31 -9.70 13.41 15.23
C LEU A 31 -9.46 14.92 15.22
N ALA A 32 -10.24 15.68 16.00
CA ALA A 32 -10.11 17.13 16.07
C ALA A 32 -8.72 17.59 16.55
N GLU A 33 -8.16 16.96 17.58
CA GLU A 33 -6.80 17.25 18.05
C GLU A 33 -5.73 16.86 17.03
N LEU A 34 -5.93 15.72 16.36
CA LEU A 34 -4.99 15.24 15.34
C LEU A 34 -4.99 16.16 14.11
N GLU A 35 -6.16 16.59 13.65
CA GLU A 35 -6.33 17.51 12.52
C GLU A 35 -5.80 18.91 12.84
N ALA A 36 -6.00 19.39 14.08
CA ALA A 36 -5.44 20.65 14.54
C ALA A 36 -3.90 20.58 14.72
N GLY A 37 -3.32 19.38 14.79
CA GLY A 37 -1.91 19.18 15.12
C GLY A 37 -1.54 19.70 16.52
N ALA A 38 -2.53 19.88 17.40
CA ALA A 38 -2.42 20.50 18.70
C ALA A 38 -3.23 19.71 19.74
N GLY A 39 -2.90 19.83 21.02
CA GLY A 39 -3.49 19.03 22.09
C GLY A 39 -2.55 17.91 22.56
N ARG A 40 -3.12 16.85 23.13
CA ARG A 40 -2.37 15.75 23.76
C ARG A 40 -2.94 14.41 23.34
N ALA A 41 -2.08 13.41 23.22
CA ALA A 41 -2.50 12.04 23.00
C ALA A 41 -2.07 11.14 24.15
N LEU A 42 -2.88 10.14 24.47
CA LEU A 42 -2.62 9.19 25.54
C LEU A 42 -1.98 7.93 24.97
N THR A 43 -0.81 7.56 25.49
CA THR A 43 -0.22 6.25 25.17
C THR A 43 -0.93 5.15 25.97
N ALA A 44 -0.94 3.93 25.45
CA ALA A 44 -1.47 2.78 26.20
C ALA A 44 -0.72 2.50 27.52
N GLY A 45 0.49 3.05 27.70
CA GLY A 45 1.22 3.01 28.97
C GLY A 45 0.78 4.07 29.99
N GLY A 46 -0.22 4.90 29.66
CA GLY A 46 -0.75 5.96 30.52
C GLY A 46 -0.03 7.30 30.41
N THR A 47 0.98 7.42 29.53
CA THR A 47 1.72 8.66 29.35
C THR A 47 1.01 9.60 28.37
N LEU A 48 0.87 10.87 28.74
CA LEU A 48 0.39 11.90 27.82
C LEU A 48 1.54 12.49 27.01
N LEU A 49 1.41 12.46 25.68
CA LEU A 49 2.35 13.08 24.74
C LEU A 49 1.75 14.34 24.12
N PRO A 50 2.52 15.43 23.95
CA PRO A 50 2.08 16.56 23.13
C PRO A 50 1.94 16.12 21.67
N MET A 51 0.99 16.71 20.93
CA MET A 51 0.71 16.31 19.54
C MET A 51 1.93 16.44 18.62
N SER A 52 2.85 17.38 18.91
CA SER A 52 4.15 17.49 18.21
C SER A 52 4.96 16.20 18.26
N ASP A 53 5.02 15.55 19.42
CA ASP A 53 5.78 14.31 19.61
C ASP A 53 5.08 13.13 18.93
N VAL A 54 3.75 13.11 18.96
CA VAL A 54 2.92 12.11 18.26
C VAL A 54 3.20 12.17 16.76
N ILE A 55 3.10 13.36 16.15
CA ILE A 55 3.36 13.56 14.72
C ILE A 55 4.80 13.16 14.37
N GLN A 56 5.75 13.53 15.21
CA GLN A 56 7.16 13.19 14.98
C GLN A 56 7.41 11.68 15.06
N LEU A 57 6.81 10.97 16.03
CA LEU A 57 6.89 9.51 16.15
C LEU A 57 6.19 8.80 14.98
N ALA A 58 4.99 9.25 14.63
CA ALA A 58 4.19 8.67 13.54
C ALA A 58 4.87 8.78 12.18
N SER A 59 5.64 9.86 11.94
CA SER A 59 6.35 10.06 10.66
C SER A 59 7.38 8.97 10.34
N HIS A 60 7.85 8.22 11.35
CA HIS A 60 8.85 7.16 11.19
C HIS A 60 8.34 5.75 11.57
N ALA A 61 7.05 5.60 11.87
CA ALA A 61 6.48 4.35 12.39
C ALA A 61 5.76 3.50 11.32
N HIS A 62 5.56 2.21 11.60
CA HIS A 62 4.58 1.38 10.90
C HIS A 62 3.19 1.71 11.45
N ASN A 63 2.53 2.65 10.78
CA ASN A 63 1.29 3.23 11.30
C ASN A 63 0.11 2.30 11.06
N TYR A 64 -0.59 1.97 12.15
CA TYR A 64 -1.92 1.39 12.11
C TYR A 64 -2.91 2.42 12.67
N LEU A 65 -4.05 2.59 12.00
CA LEU A 65 -5.14 3.45 12.46
C LEU A 65 -6.31 2.57 12.87
N ALA A 66 -6.62 2.54 14.16
CA ALA A 66 -7.84 1.93 14.68
C ALA A 66 -8.88 3.03 14.94
N ILE A 67 -10.11 2.83 14.47
CA ILE A 67 -11.25 3.73 14.70
C ILE A 67 -12.20 3.06 15.67
N PHE A 68 -12.65 3.80 16.68
CA PHE A 68 -13.58 3.35 17.71
C PHE A 68 -14.79 4.28 17.77
N ASP A 69 -15.95 3.71 18.14
CA ASP A 69 -17.13 4.45 18.59
C ASP A 69 -17.48 3.90 19.97
N LYS A 70 -17.29 4.74 20.99
CA LYS A 70 -17.35 4.35 22.42
C LYS A 70 -16.44 3.15 22.70
N ASP A 71 -17.01 2.02 23.11
CA ASP A 71 -16.35 0.76 23.47
C ASP A 71 -16.23 -0.21 22.29
N ARG A 72 -16.74 0.15 21.10
CA ARG A 72 -16.71 -0.70 19.91
C ARG A 72 -15.65 -0.28 18.92
N THR A 73 -14.78 -1.22 18.53
CA THR A 73 -13.89 -1.04 17.37
C THR A 73 -14.69 -1.07 16.07
N LEU A 74 -14.56 -0.02 15.27
CA LEU A 74 -15.23 0.10 13.97
C LEU A 74 -14.33 -0.33 12.81
N ALA A 75 -13.02 -0.06 12.86
CA ALA A 75 -12.10 -0.38 11.78
C ALA A 75 -10.63 -0.38 12.22
N LEU A 76 -9.78 -1.12 11.48
CA LEU A 76 -8.32 -1.09 11.59
C LEU A 76 -7.70 -0.96 10.19
N TYR A 77 -6.85 0.04 10.01
CA TYR A 77 -6.14 0.35 8.76
C TYR A 77 -4.63 0.36 8.98
N HIS A 78 -3.86 0.24 7.90
CA HIS A 78 -2.40 0.39 7.90
C HIS A 78 -1.98 1.45 6.87
N GLY A 79 -1.19 2.43 7.33
CA GLY A 79 -0.90 3.68 6.62
C GLY A 79 0.41 3.70 5.83
N LYS A 80 1.14 2.59 5.70
CA LYS A 80 2.43 2.61 4.98
C LYS A 80 2.20 2.63 3.47
N ARG A 81 2.85 3.57 2.76
CA ARG A 81 2.91 3.59 1.29
C ARG A 81 3.53 2.32 0.70
N ILE A 82 4.44 1.69 1.44
CA ILE A 82 5.14 0.49 0.99
C ILE A 82 4.33 -0.74 1.42
N ALA A 83 4.03 -1.62 0.47
CA ALA A 83 3.39 -2.91 0.73
C ALA A 83 4.19 -3.73 1.75
N THR A 84 3.49 -4.51 2.57
CA THR A 84 4.14 -5.42 3.52
C THR A 84 4.79 -6.60 2.78
N PRO A 85 5.76 -7.31 3.41
CA PRO A 85 6.33 -8.52 2.84
C PRO A 85 5.28 -9.57 2.45
N GLU A 86 4.24 -9.75 3.28
CA GLU A 86 3.14 -10.70 3.06
C GLU A 86 2.31 -10.29 1.85
N GLN A 87 1.98 -9.00 1.71
CA GLN A 87 1.32 -8.48 0.52
C GLN A 87 2.16 -8.71 -0.74
N ARG A 88 3.49 -8.49 -0.67
CA ARG A 88 4.39 -8.76 -1.80
C ARG A 88 4.42 -10.24 -2.16
N LEU A 89 4.47 -11.14 -1.19
CA LEU A 89 4.43 -12.59 -1.43
C LEU A 89 3.10 -13.02 -2.09
N ALA A 90 1.97 -12.53 -1.57
CA ALA A 90 0.66 -12.78 -2.16
C ALA A 90 0.58 -12.30 -3.62
N LEU A 91 1.12 -11.10 -3.91
CA LEU A 91 1.18 -10.56 -5.27
C LEU A 91 2.10 -11.38 -6.19
N LEU A 92 3.24 -11.88 -5.69
CA LEU A 92 4.12 -12.78 -6.45
C LEU A 92 3.40 -14.08 -6.82
N GLY A 93 2.69 -14.70 -5.87
CA GLY A 93 1.89 -15.90 -6.14
C GLY A 93 0.75 -15.64 -7.13
N ARG A 94 0.08 -14.49 -7.01
CA ARG A 94 -1.06 -14.10 -7.86
C ARG A 94 -0.64 -13.73 -9.28
N HIS A 95 0.41 -12.92 -9.45
CA HIS A 95 0.73 -12.27 -10.73
C HIS A 95 1.96 -12.84 -11.43
N ARG A 96 2.89 -13.44 -10.67
CA ARG A 96 4.13 -14.12 -11.16
C ARG A 96 5.11 -13.26 -11.99
N GLY A 97 4.71 -12.08 -12.43
CA GLY A 97 5.51 -11.12 -13.20
C GLY A 97 4.83 -9.78 -13.38
N CYS A 98 5.41 -8.93 -14.24
CA CYS A 98 4.84 -7.62 -14.54
C CYS A 98 3.45 -7.78 -15.17
N THR A 99 2.45 -7.07 -14.65
CA THR A 99 1.08 -7.21 -15.15
C THR A 99 0.79 -6.43 -16.43
N ARG A 100 1.74 -5.62 -16.92
CA ARG A 100 1.57 -4.89 -18.17
C ARG A 100 1.49 -5.86 -19.36
N PRO A 101 0.52 -5.68 -20.28
CA PRO A 101 0.40 -6.47 -21.49
C PRO A 101 1.73 -6.64 -22.24
N GLY A 102 2.08 -7.89 -22.54
CA GLY A 102 3.28 -8.25 -23.31
C GLY A 102 4.61 -8.09 -22.57
N CYS A 103 4.63 -7.66 -21.30
CA CYS A 103 5.86 -7.61 -20.53
C CYS A 103 6.26 -9.01 -20.07
N THR A 104 7.55 -9.33 -20.18
CA THR A 104 8.11 -10.64 -19.79
C THR A 104 8.93 -10.57 -18.50
N VAL A 105 9.01 -9.41 -17.86
CA VAL A 105 9.81 -9.22 -16.64
C VAL A 105 9.25 -10.08 -15.49
N PRO A 106 10.05 -10.97 -14.89
CA PRO A 106 9.60 -11.87 -13.84
C PRO A 106 9.31 -11.11 -12.54
N GLY A 107 8.48 -11.70 -11.67
CA GLY A 107 8.00 -11.05 -10.44
C GLY A 107 9.12 -10.55 -9.53
N TYR A 108 10.26 -11.25 -9.47
CA TYR A 108 11.41 -10.83 -8.67
C TYR A 108 12.01 -9.49 -9.10
N TRP A 109 11.81 -9.06 -10.34
CA TRP A 109 12.28 -7.78 -10.89
C TRP A 109 11.16 -6.73 -10.98
N THR A 110 10.09 -6.92 -10.20
CA THR A 110 8.96 -5.98 -10.12
C THR A 110 8.86 -5.27 -8.78
N GLN A 111 8.23 -4.11 -8.82
CA GLN A 111 7.80 -3.32 -7.67
C GLN A 111 6.31 -3.55 -7.44
N VAL A 112 5.85 -3.30 -6.22
CA VAL A 112 4.40 -3.23 -5.95
C VAL A 112 3.88 -1.88 -6.43
N HIS A 113 2.82 -1.91 -7.23
CA HIS A 113 2.18 -0.77 -7.86
C HIS A 113 0.74 -0.60 -7.35
N HIS A 114 0.36 0.62 -6.97
CA HIS A 114 -1.03 0.97 -6.61
C HIS A 114 -1.83 1.25 -7.87
N LEU A 115 -2.99 0.61 -8.04
CA LEU A 115 -3.77 0.73 -9.27
C LEU A 115 -4.21 2.18 -9.57
N GLU A 116 -4.70 2.89 -8.56
CA GLU A 116 -5.15 4.29 -8.67
C GLU A 116 -4.15 5.29 -8.06
N GLY A 117 -2.88 4.87 -7.88
CA GLY A 117 -1.86 5.69 -7.23
C GLY A 117 -2.09 5.87 -5.71
N TRP A 118 -1.00 5.94 -4.95
CA TRP A 118 -1.12 6.02 -3.49
C TRP A 118 -1.81 7.29 -2.99
N LEU A 119 -1.56 8.45 -3.63
CA LEU A 119 -2.11 9.73 -3.18
C LEU A 119 -3.64 9.80 -3.26
N ALA A 120 -4.26 9.06 -4.18
CA ALA A 120 -5.72 9.05 -4.35
C ALA A 120 -6.43 8.29 -3.23
N LYS A 121 -5.86 7.16 -2.76
CA LYS A 121 -6.50 6.29 -1.75
C LYS A 121 -5.90 6.41 -0.35
N ARG A 122 -4.65 6.87 -0.25
CA ARG A 122 -3.84 6.96 0.99
C ARG A 122 -3.79 5.66 1.80
N ARG A 123 -4.02 4.53 1.16
CA ARG A 123 -3.98 3.19 1.76
C ARG A 123 -3.23 2.21 0.86
N THR A 124 -2.77 1.12 1.46
CA THR A 124 -2.05 0.04 0.77
C THR A 124 -2.80 -1.27 1.06
N HIS A 125 -3.92 -1.44 0.37
CA HIS A 125 -4.81 -2.60 0.49
C HIS A 125 -4.50 -3.63 -0.60
N ILE A 126 -4.44 -4.92 -0.28
CA ILE A 126 -3.98 -5.97 -1.23
C ILE A 126 -4.75 -5.97 -2.56
N ASP A 127 -6.05 -5.72 -2.53
CA ASP A 127 -6.89 -5.69 -3.74
C ASP A 127 -6.63 -4.48 -4.65
N GLU A 128 -5.98 -3.44 -4.12
CA GLU A 128 -5.62 -2.21 -4.83
C GLU A 128 -4.17 -2.21 -5.33
N LEU A 129 -3.48 -3.35 -5.20
CA LEU A 129 -2.08 -3.51 -5.57
C LEU A 129 -1.89 -4.49 -6.73
N THR A 130 -0.81 -4.30 -7.46
CA THR A 130 -0.36 -5.19 -8.54
C THR A 130 1.16 -5.17 -8.64
N LEU A 131 1.73 -5.93 -9.59
CA LEU A 131 3.16 -5.92 -9.89
C LEU A 131 3.45 -5.17 -11.21
N ALA A 132 4.46 -4.29 -11.17
CA ALA A 132 4.99 -3.58 -12.34
C ALA A 132 6.52 -3.49 -12.28
N CYS A 133 7.22 -3.70 -13.40
CA CYS A 133 8.67 -3.47 -13.45
C CYS A 133 8.99 -1.97 -13.40
N GLY A 134 10.24 -1.61 -13.09
CA GLY A 134 10.64 -0.20 -12.94
C GLY A 134 10.26 0.71 -14.13
N PRO A 135 10.55 0.31 -15.39
CA PRO A 135 10.10 1.05 -16.58
C PRO A 135 8.58 1.17 -16.69
N ASP A 136 7.85 0.07 -16.48
CA ASP A 136 6.40 0.04 -16.70
C ASP A 136 5.64 0.81 -15.60
N ASN A 137 6.11 0.72 -14.35
CA ASN A 137 5.56 1.48 -13.23
C ASN A 137 5.61 2.98 -13.52
N ARG A 138 6.71 3.46 -14.11
CA ARG A 138 6.89 4.86 -14.51
C ARG A 138 5.98 5.30 -15.65
N MET A 139 5.38 4.40 -16.43
CA MET A 139 4.48 4.81 -17.51
C MET A 139 3.16 5.40 -17.00
N VAL A 140 2.72 5.03 -15.80
CA VAL A 140 1.54 5.64 -15.18
C VAL A 140 1.77 7.12 -14.93
N GLU A 141 2.93 7.48 -14.38
CA GLU A 141 3.29 8.88 -14.10
C GLU A 141 3.76 9.65 -15.35
N LEU A 142 4.56 9.03 -16.22
CA LEU A 142 5.24 9.72 -17.32
C LEU A 142 4.50 9.68 -18.65
N ARG A 143 3.56 8.74 -18.82
CA ARG A 143 2.88 8.46 -20.10
C ARG A 143 1.36 8.40 -19.97
N ASN A 144 0.79 8.81 -18.84
CA ASN A 144 -0.65 8.86 -18.59
C ASN A 144 -1.37 7.52 -18.80
N TYR A 145 -0.70 6.41 -18.49
CA TYR A 145 -1.38 5.11 -18.42
C TYR A 145 -2.24 5.06 -17.16
N ILE A 146 -3.43 4.48 -17.28
CA ILE A 146 -4.31 4.19 -16.15
C ILE A 146 -4.24 2.70 -15.89
N THR A 147 -4.20 2.29 -14.62
CA THR A 147 -4.37 0.89 -14.25
C THR A 147 -5.61 0.70 -13.40
N ARG A 148 -6.30 -0.44 -13.57
CA ARG A 148 -7.47 -0.78 -12.76
C ARG A 148 -7.62 -2.29 -12.63
N ARG A 149 -8.47 -2.70 -11.70
CA ARG A 149 -8.90 -4.09 -11.55
C ARG A 149 -10.18 -4.30 -12.35
N ASN A 150 -10.23 -5.31 -13.22
CA ASN A 150 -11.47 -5.65 -13.93
C ASN A 150 -12.36 -6.61 -13.13
N ALA A 151 -13.54 -6.92 -13.65
CA ALA A 151 -14.53 -7.79 -13.00
C ALA A 151 -14.00 -9.23 -12.75
N HIS A 152 -13.00 -9.66 -13.51
CA HIS A 152 -12.36 -10.98 -13.35
C HIS A 152 -11.18 -10.96 -12.38
N GLY A 153 -10.85 -9.79 -11.82
CA GLY A 153 -9.73 -9.65 -10.90
C GLY A 153 -8.37 -9.51 -11.59
N ASP A 154 -8.30 -9.32 -12.90
CA ASP A 154 -7.05 -9.07 -13.62
C ASP A 154 -6.71 -7.56 -13.61
N THR A 155 -5.42 -7.25 -13.74
CA THR A 155 -4.96 -5.86 -13.85
C THR A 155 -5.02 -5.42 -15.30
N GLU A 156 -5.82 -4.40 -15.58
CA GLU A 156 -5.89 -3.74 -16.89
C GLU A 156 -4.95 -2.55 -16.93
N TRP A 157 -4.25 -2.39 -18.06
CA TRP A 157 -3.42 -1.23 -18.39
C TRP A 157 -4.05 -0.51 -19.58
N ILE A 158 -4.57 0.69 -19.33
CA ILE A 158 -5.26 1.52 -20.32
C ILE A 158 -4.30 2.62 -20.77
N PRO A 159 -3.85 2.62 -22.03
CA PRO A 159 -3.02 3.67 -22.60
C PRO A 159 -3.83 4.96 -22.80
N PRO A 160 -3.17 6.13 -22.90
CA PRO A 160 -3.83 7.34 -23.37
C PRO A 160 -4.35 7.14 -24.80
N ARG A 161 -5.43 7.86 -25.16
CA ARG A 161 -6.15 7.69 -26.45
C ARG A 161 -5.26 7.62 -27.69
N HIS A 162 -4.20 8.41 -27.76
CA HIS A 162 -3.29 8.46 -28.91
C HIS A 162 -2.33 7.25 -29.01
N LEU A 163 -2.21 6.44 -27.96
CA LEU A 163 -1.46 5.18 -27.93
C LEU A 163 -2.39 3.96 -27.88
N ASP A 164 -3.70 4.17 -27.99
CA ASP A 164 -4.67 3.11 -27.90
C ASP A 164 -4.88 2.42 -29.25
N HIS A 165 -4.16 1.33 -29.45
CA HIS A 165 -4.24 0.50 -30.65
C HIS A 165 -5.11 -0.74 -30.46
N ARG A 166 -6.09 -0.71 -29.54
CA ARG A 166 -6.99 -1.83 -29.21
C ARG A 166 -6.29 -3.15 -28.87
N ARG A 167 -5.05 -3.08 -28.37
CA ARG A 167 -4.30 -4.24 -27.90
C ARG A 167 -4.89 -4.78 -26.59
N PRO A 168 -4.67 -6.07 -26.26
CA PRO A 168 -5.08 -6.65 -24.99
C PRO A 168 -4.64 -5.79 -23.80
N ARG A 169 -5.56 -5.61 -22.84
CA ARG A 169 -5.35 -4.77 -21.64
C ARG A 169 -4.69 -5.51 -20.49
N THR A 170 -4.66 -6.83 -20.53
CA THR A 170 -4.14 -7.71 -19.47
C THR A 170 -2.91 -8.51 -19.95
N ASN A 171 -2.03 -8.90 -19.03
CA ASN A 171 -0.90 -9.78 -19.35
C ASN A 171 -1.20 -11.25 -18.99
N CYS A 172 -1.14 -12.14 -19.99
CA CYS A 172 -1.27 -13.59 -19.83
C CYS A 172 0.07 -14.34 -19.79
N MET A 173 1.19 -13.68 -20.11
CA MET A 173 2.51 -14.34 -20.28
C MET A 173 3.02 -15.07 -19.03
N HIS A 174 2.64 -14.60 -17.86
CA HIS A 174 3.07 -15.18 -16.58
C HIS A 174 2.12 -16.27 -16.05
N HIS A 175 1.07 -16.57 -16.79
CA HIS A 175 0.07 -17.59 -16.49
C HIS A 175 -0.15 -18.51 -17.70
N PRO A 176 0.84 -19.34 -18.06
CA PRO A 176 0.74 -20.23 -19.23
C PRO A 176 -0.40 -21.25 -19.11
N GLU A 177 -0.87 -21.53 -17.89
CA GLU A 177 -2.04 -22.38 -17.65
C GLU A 177 -3.38 -21.72 -18.02
N ARG A 178 -3.42 -20.39 -18.20
CA ARG A 178 -4.64 -19.69 -18.58
C ARG A 178 -4.76 -19.71 -20.11
N PRO A 179 -5.94 -20.08 -20.65
CA PRO A 179 -6.20 -19.93 -22.08
C PRO A 179 -5.96 -18.48 -22.50
N LEU A 180 -5.32 -18.29 -23.66
CA LEU A 180 -5.32 -16.99 -24.32
C LEU A 180 -6.79 -16.63 -24.58
N LYS A 181 -7.28 -15.58 -23.92
CA LYS A 181 -8.63 -15.10 -24.19
C LYS A 181 -8.66 -14.60 -25.65
N PRO A 182 -9.67 -14.97 -26.45
CA PRO A 182 -9.89 -14.30 -27.73
C PRO A 182 -10.02 -12.80 -27.45
N GLU A 183 -9.54 -11.97 -28.38
CA GLU A 183 -9.79 -10.53 -28.30
C GLU A 183 -11.31 -10.36 -28.28
N ASP A 184 -11.86 -9.83 -27.18
CA ASP A 184 -13.28 -9.53 -27.10
C ASP A 184 -13.59 -8.55 -28.24
N ASP A 185 -14.29 -9.03 -29.27
CA ASP A 185 -14.95 -8.21 -30.27
C ASP A 185 -15.96 -7.31 -29.52
N GLU A 186 -15.57 -6.08 -29.20
CA GLU A 186 -16.57 -5.07 -28.80
C GLU A 186 -17.47 -4.79 -30.02
N PRO A 187 -18.81 -4.85 -29.86
CA PRO A 187 -19.73 -4.61 -30.96
C PRO A 187 -19.63 -3.15 -31.43
N VAL A 188 -19.77 -2.99 -32.74
CA VAL A 188 -19.69 -1.74 -33.55
C VAL A 188 -20.52 -0.60 -32.97
#